data_AF-A0A849Z004-F1
#
_entry.id   AF-A0A849Z004-F1
#
_cell.length_a   1.000
_cell.length_b   1.000
_cell.length_c   1.000
_cell.angle_alpha   90.00
_cell.angle_beta   90.00
_cell.angle_gamma   90.00
#
_symmetry.space_group_name_H-M   'P 1'
#
loop_
_entity.id
_entity.type
_entity.pdbx_description
1 polymer ?
#
loop_
_entity_poly.entity_id
_entity_poly.type
_entity_poly.pdbx_seq_one_letter_code
_entity_poly.pdbx_strand_id
1 'polypeptide(L)' 'MTQHPDISEVERVFRECSGRAVATLARRFRDLSLAEEMVQDAFVQALTHWPNEGLPPSPAGW' A
#
# COMPACT_ATOMS: atom_id res chain seq x y z
N MET A 1 -16.03 -8.34 -18.45
CA MET A 1 -14.61 -7.97 -18.64
C MET A 1 -14.11 -7.41 -17.31
N THR A 2 -13.98 -8.24 -16.28
CA THR A 2 -13.35 -7.85 -15.02
C THR A 2 -11.86 -7.79 -15.27
N GLN A 3 -11.37 -6.56 -15.47
CA GLN A 3 -9.96 -6.24 -15.53
C GLN A 3 -9.37 -6.67 -14.17
N HIS A 4 -8.70 -7.83 -14.12
CA HIS A 4 -7.80 -8.12 -13.01
C HIS A 4 -6.79 -6.96 -12.99
N PRO A 5 -6.61 -6.26 -11.87
CA PRO A 5 -5.58 -5.25 -11.83
C PRO A 5 -4.24 -5.94 -12.11
N ASP A 6 -3.61 -5.50 -13.20
CA ASP A 6 -2.30 -5.98 -13.58
C ASP A 6 -1.34 -5.60 -12.45
N ILE A 7 -0.35 -6.46 -12.15
CA ILE A 7 0.62 -6.24 -11.08
C ILE A 7 1.27 -4.86 -11.21
N SER A 8 1.43 -4.37 -12.45
CA SER A 8 1.93 -3.03 -12.77
C SER A 8 1.09 -1.88 -12.18
N GLU A 9 -0.22 -2.04 -12.02
CA GLU A 9 -1.08 -1.00 -11.44
C GLU A 9 -0.91 -0.94 -9.92
N VAL A 10 -0.77 -2.09 -9.27
CA VAL A 10 -0.46 -2.17 -7.83
C VAL A 10 0.93 -1.59 -7.56
N GLU A 11 1.93 -1.91 -8.40
CA GLU A 11 3.28 -1.34 -8.31
C GLU A 11 3.30 0.19 -8.47
N ARG A 12 2.48 0.74 -9.39
CA ARG A 12 2.37 2.20 -9.58
C ARG A 12 1.85 2.86 -8.30
N VAL A 13 0.75 2.34 -7.77
CA VAL A 13 0.15 2.84 -6.53
C VAL A 13 1.11 2.75 -5.35
N PHE A 14 1.84 1.65 -5.23
CA PHE A 14 2.86 1.45 -4.20
C PHE A 14 3.95 2.54 -4.27
N ARG A 15 4.46 2.82 -5.47
CA ARG A 15 5.52 3.82 -5.68
C ARG A 15 5.03 5.23 -5.35
N GLU A 16 3.76 5.53 -5.61
CA GLU A 16 3.15 6.83 -5.31
C GLU A 16 2.84 7.03 -3.81
N CYS A 17 2.50 5.96 -3.09
CA CYS A 17 1.98 6.08 -1.72
C CYS A 17 2.99 5.73 -0.61
N SER A 18 3.95 4.83 -0.87
CA SER A 18 4.86 4.26 0.15
C SER A 18 5.63 5.31 0.95
N GLY A 19 6.33 6.23 0.28
CA GLY A 19 7.12 7.25 0.96
C GLY A 19 6.28 8.16 1.87
N ARG A 20 5.06 8.50 1.45
CA ARG A 20 4.15 9.34 2.24
C ARG A 20 3.57 8.58 3.43
N ALA A 21 3.28 7.29 3.26
CA ALA A 21 2.79 6.42 4.34
C ALA A 21 3.85 6.26 5.44
N VAL A 22 5.08 5.89 5.07
CA VAL A 22 6.20 5.76 6.01
C VAL A 22 6.45 7.08 6.74
N ALA A 23 6.53 8.21 6.03
CA ALA A 23 6.77 9.52 6.65
C ALA A 23 5.65 9.90 7.66
N THR A 24 4.40 9.57 7.33
CA THR A 24 3.25 9.87 8.21
C THR A 24 3.28 9.01 9.46
N LEU A 25 3.50 7.71 9.32
CA LEU A 25 3.55 6.76 10.44
C LEU A 25 4.78 7.01 11.32
N ALA A 26 5.96 7.24 10.73
CA ALA A 26 7.18 7.57 11.45
C ALA A 26 7.01 8.84 12.28
N ARG A 27 6.32 9.86 11.75
CA ARG A 27 5.99 11.07 12.51
C ARG A 27 5.00 10.81 13.64
N ARG A 28 4.02 9.92 13.42
CA ARG A 28 2.94 9.62 14.38
C ARG A 28 3.43 8.76 15.55
N PHE A 29 4.29 7.79 15.28
CA PHE A 29 4.81 6.83 16.26
C PHE A 29 6.20 7.17 16.77
N ARG A 30 6.88 8.14 16.15
CA ARG A 30 8.26 8.55 16.46
C ARG A 30 9.25 7.39 16.36
N ASP A 31 8.93 6.44 15.49
CA ASP A 31 9.68 5.22 15.23
C ASP A 31 9.63 4.93 13.73
N LEU A 32 10.79 4.99 13.07
CA LEU A 32 10.90 4.74 11.63
C LEU A 32 10.81 3.24 11.32
N SER A 33 11.44 2.40 12.13
CA SER A 33 11.47 0.95 11.91
C SER A 33 10.08 0.36 12.02
N LEU A 34 9.32 0.76 13.04
CA LEU A 34 7.93 0.35 13.19
C LEU A 34 7.06 0.84 12.03
N ALA A 35 7.29 2.06 11.55
CA ALA A 35 6.56 2.60 10.40
C ALA A 35 6.85 1.84 9.11
N GLU A 36 8.10 1.45 8.87
CA GLU A 36 8.49 0.65 7.71
C GLU A 36 7.85 -0.75 7.76
N GLU A 37 7.84 -1.39 8.93
CA GLU A 37 7.19 -2.70 9.14
C GLU A 37 5.68 -2.63 8.85
N MET A 38 4.97 -1.65 9.43
CA MET A 38 3.52 -1.46 9.19
C MET A 38 3.21 -1.26 7.71
N VAL A 39 4.03 -0.48 7.00
CA VAL A 39 3.84 -0.20 5.58
C VAL A 39 4.10 -1.45 4.74
N GLN A 40 5.14 -2.23 5.06
CA GLN A 40 5.42 -3.49 4.39
C GLN A 40 4.28 -4.50 4.57
N ASP A 41 3.77 -4.65 5.80
CA ASP A 41 2.63 -5.53 6.11
C ASP A 41 1.36 -5.13 5.34
N ALA A 42 1.05 -3.84 5.31
CA ALA A 42 -0.08 -3.32 4.54
C ALA A 42 0.06 -3.66 3.04
N PHE A 43 1.28 -3.56 2.50
CA PHE A 43 1.54 -3.89 1.10
C PHE A 43 1.49 -5.39 0.79
N VAL A 44 1.92 -6.25 1.72
CA VAL A 44 1.73 -7.71 1.59
C VAL A 44 0.24 -8.04 1.50
N GLN A 45 -0.60 -7.38 2.31
CA GLN A 45 -2.04 -7.55 2.23
C GLN A 45 -2.60 -7.03 0.90
N ALA A 46 -2.21 -5.83 0.47
CA ALA A 46 -2.63 -5.27 -0.82
C ALA A 46 -2.32 -6.20 -2.00
N LEU A 47 -1.11 -6.76 -2.07
CA LEU A 47 -0.70 -7.70 -3.12
C LEU A 47 -1.47 -9.03 -3.08
N THR A 48 -1.99 -9.41 -1.92
CA THR A 48 -2.77 -10.65 -1.76
C THR A 48 -4.25 -10.44 -2.11
N HIS A 49 -4.81 -9.29 -1.72
CA HIS A 49 -6.24 -9.00 -1.82
C HIS A 49 -6.62 -8.35 -3.15
N TRP A 50 -5.89 -7.31 -3.58
CA TRP A 50 -6.30 -6.48 -4.71
C TRP A 50 -6.34 -7.21 -6.06
N PRO A 51 -5.49 -8.21 -6.37
CA PRO A 51 -5.65 -8.98 -7.60
C PRO A 51 -7.01 -9.68 -7.73
N ASN A 52 -7.61 -10.08 -6.61
CA ASN A 52 -8.88 -10.80 -6.57
C ASN A 52 -10.08 -9.85 -6.39
N GLU A 53 -9.91 -8.82 -5.56
CA GLU A 53 -10.99 -7.92 -5.12
C GLU A 53 -11.04 -6.61 -5.93
N GLY A 54 -9.99 -6.31 -6.70
CA GLY A 54 -9.79 -5.04 -7.39
C GLY A 54 -9.10 -3.99 -6.50
N LEU A 55 -8.66 -2.89 -7.11
CA LEU A 55 -8.10 -1.77 -6.34
C LEU A 55 -9.23 -1.06 -5.55
N PRO A 56 -8.98 -0.72 -4.27
CA PRO A 56 -9.92 0.10 -3.50
C PRO A 56 -10.00 1.52 -4.09
N PRO A 57 -11.11 2.25 -3.86
CA PRO A 57 -11.30 3.60 -4.39
C PRO A 57 -10.29 4.63 -3.83
N SER A 58 -9.65 4.32 -2.70
CA SER A 58 -8.53 5.11 -2.17
C SER A 58 -7.41 4.19 -1.67
N PRO A 59 -6.46 3.81 -2.54
CA PRO A 59 -5.39 2.89 -2.15
C PRO A 59 -4.40 3.45 -1.12
N ALA A 60 -4.29 4.78 -1.02
CA ALA A 60 -3.40 5.43 -0.05
C ALA A 60 -3.97 5.46 1.37
N GLY A 61 -5.28 5.28 1.53
CA GLY A 61 -5.97 5.35 2.82
C GLY A 61 -6.59 4.03 3.27
N TRP A 62 -6.57 3.02 2.40
CA TRP A 62 -6.86 1.63 2.71
C TRP A 62 -5.67 1.02 3.47
#